data_AF-A0A914EHQ8-F1
#
_entry.id   AF-A0A914EHQ8-F1
#
_cell.length_a   1.000
_cell.length_b   1.000
_cell.length_c   1.000
_cell.angle_alpha   90.00
_cell.angle_beta   90.00
_cell.angle_gamma   90.00
#
_symmetry.space_group_name_H-M   'P 1'
#
loop_
_entity.id
_entity.type
_entity.pdbx_description
1 polymer ?
#
loop_
_entity_poly.entity_id
_entity_poly.type
_entity_poly.pdbx_seq_one_letter_code
_entity_poly.pdbx_strand_id
1 'polypeptide(L)'
;MPVQKYIAVAAGPDVPKDKFPLVYNQNDEEVYIVSTESYERAREENSYTWKIMKILVSILCLLLIFQIIRAQIQKQKRIKFQAGHTTQLVSDSDITNILNHMSNIDVNSAKSGDIVVDYQNMASHTHFDHDNAPNPFFTSVSSTLLQKNTYQALSYLLQQYNTSDIDTADTTTTTNPQAISSFLSKIGSTNLYSTAMQFLKNQNLVPSDPTQTLMDLWFNPYAINSVKGSSGFKHVFAGASQGITVLGLNNWVRFYQLEQQSSVNYHGWFARQEDVTISMQFAWGNLQALMQNFTIGASPEFDFCAYTICALSSPASLKSCTYQNAGYTITLEVETINDNGVTRIKHASPYVGKASGGVTPTPQSGSPGTPSTDSNFQDLVNKMRAADVDRAQPSDITINWGTKLMKEGKASKSSGPLIAYVNEQLFQRPVYSKLITIYNQSLFVPNVCTAEMAVTGFKKAYLDDYLKTLTNTSVFQLAYNYLVSK
;
A
#
# COMPACT_ATOMS: atom_id res chain seq x y z
N MET A 1 84.48 -14.91 -36.56
CA MET A 1 83.39 -13.94 -36.27
C MET A 1 82.16 -14.39 -37.02
N PRO A 2 80.99 -14.59 -36.38
CA PRO A 2 79.78 -14.93 -37.11
C PRO A 2 79.31 -13.71 -37.92
N VAL A 3 79.01 -13.93 -39.21
CA VAL A 3 78.49 -12.88 -40.11
C VAL A 3 77.01 -12.67 -39.77
N GLN A 4 76.69 -11.50 -39.24
CA GLN A 4 75.31 -11.11 -38.95
C GLN A 4 74.60 -10.77 -40.27
N LYS A 5 73.57 -11.54 -40.64
CA LYS A 5 72.78 -11.29 -41.85
C LYS A 5 71.71 -10.25 -41.56
N TYR A 6 71.63 -9.23 -42.41
CA TYR A 6 70.62 -8.18 -42.36
C TYR A 6 69.70 -8.32 -43.58
N ILE A 7 68.42 -8.04 -43.39
CA ILE A 7 67.42 -8.03 -44.47
C ILE A 7 66.73 -6.66 -44.51
N ALA A 8 66.36 -6.23 -45.71
CA ALA A 8 65.53 -5.05 -45.94
C ALA A 8 64.06 -5.49 -46.00
N VAL A 9 63.21 -4.94 -45.14
CA VAL A 9 61.78 -5.28 -45.06
C VAL A 9 60.94 -4.04 -45.34
N ALA A 10 60.02 -4.14 -46.30
CA ALA A 10 59.10 -3.07 -46.66
C ALA A 10 58.23 -2.65 -45.46
N ALA A 11 57.93 -1.35 -45.36
CA ALA A 11 57.12 -0.78 -44.28
C ALA A 11 55.64 -1.24 -44.34
N GLY A 12 55.35 -2.44 -43.82
CA GLY A 12 54.00 -2.97 -43.65
C GLY A 12 53.39 -2.68 -42.27
N PRO A 13 52.07 -2.92 -42.08
CA PRO A 13 51.38 -2.68 -40.80
C PRO A 13 51.87 -3.57 -39.65
N ASP A 14 52.58 -4.65 -39.95
CA ASP A 14 53.06 -5.65 -38.96
C ASP A 14 54.49 -5.39 -38.44
N VAL A 15 55.14 -4.29 -38.87
CA VAL A 15 56.51 -3.94 -38.47
C VAL A 15 56.48 -2.89 -37.34
N PRO A 16 57.12 -3.13 -36.17
CA PRO A 16 57.19 -2.16 -35.07
C PRO A 16 58.01 -0.93 -35.49
N LYS A 17 57.32 0.18 -35.81
CA LYS A 17 57.91 1.39 -36.42
C LYS A 17 58.83 2.17 -35.48
N ASP A 18 58.73 1.90 -34.18
CA ASP A 18 59.42 2.54 -33.06
C ASP A 18 60.74 1.85 -32.66
N LYS A 19 61.08 0.72 -33.28
CA LYS A 19 62.22 -0.13 -32.87
C LYS A 19 63.38 -0.20 -33.85
N PHE A 20 63.27 0.33 -35.07
CA PHE A 20 64.30 0.21 -36.11
C PHE A 20 64.47 1.50 -36.93
N PRO A 21 65.70 1.85 -37.36
CA PRO A 21 65.94 3.02 -38.19
C PRO A 21 65.38 2.83 -39.61
N LEU A 22 64.76 3.89 -40.12
CA LEU A 22 64.11 3.95 -41.43
C LEU A 22 65.13 4.42 -42.49
N VAL A 23 65.18 3.75 -43.63
CA VAL A 23 66.08 4.10 -44.75
C VAL A 23 65.35 3.95 -46.08
N TYR A 24 65.78 4.69 -47.10
CA TYR A 24 65.22 4.63 -48.45
C TYR A 24 66.02 3.67 -49.34
N ASN A 25 65.34 2.82 -50.10
CA ASN A 25 66.00 2.00 -51.12
C ASN A 25 66.29 2.81 -52.38
N GLN A 26 66.91 2.17 -53.38
CA GLN A 26 67.28 2.80 -54.65
C GLN A 26 66.07 3.26 -55.51
N ASN A 27 64.85 2.96 -55.07
CA ASN A 27 63.58 3.34 -55.70
C ASN A 27 62.79 4.35 -54.84
N ASP A 28 63.42 5.00 -53.85
CA ASP A 28 62.80 5.95 -52.90
C ASP A 28 61.64 5.37 -52.05
N GLU A 29 61.63 4.05 -51.84
CA GLU A 29 60.66 3.42 -50.93
C GLU A 29 61.22 3.29 -49.50
N GLU A 30 60.35 3.47 -48.51
CA GLU A 30 60.69 3.34 -47.08
C GLU A 30 60.87 1.88 -46.67
N VAL A 31 62.06 1.54 -46.18
CA VAL A 31 62.45 0.17 -45.79
C VAL A 31 63.16 0.19 -44.44
N TYR A 32 62.93 -0.85 -43.63
CA TYR A 32 63.65 -1.04 -42.37
C TYR A 32 64.77 -2.07 -42.55
N ILE A 33 65.97 -1.77 -42.04
CA ILE A 33 67.08 -2.73 -42.00
C ILE A 33 67.08 -3.39 -40.62
N VAL A 34 66.80 -4.70 -40.60
CA VAL A 34 66.67 -5.47 -39.36
C VAL A 34 67.56 -6.71 -39.45
N SER A 35 68.19 -7.11 -38.34
CA SER A 35 68.87 -8.40 -38.28
C SER A 35 67.84 -9.52 -38.43
N THR A 36 68.16 -10.58 -39.17
CA THR A 36 67.20 -11.66 -39.44
C THR A 36 66.63 -12.24 -38.14
N GLU A 37 67.47 -12.34 -37.11
CA GLU A 37 67.12 -12.87 -35.79
C GLU A 37 66.19 -11.96 -34.98
N SER A 38 66.38 -10.62 -35.08
CA SER A 38 65.49 -9.64 -34.43
C SER A 38 64.12 -9.58 -35.10
N TYR A 39 64.07 -9.72 -36.42
CA TYR A 39 62.83 -9.75 -37.19
C TYR A 39 61.99 -11.00 -36.88
N GLU A 40 62.61 -12.18 -36.82
CA GLU A 40 61.91 -13.42 -36.46
C GLU A 40 61.40 -13.39 -35.01
N ARG A 41 62.20 -12.87 -34.07
CA ARG A 41 61.78 -12.74 -32.66
C ARG A 41 60.59 -11.78 -32.49
N ALA A 42 60.60 -10.63 -33.15
CA ALA A 42 59.49 -9.68 -33.10
C ALA A 42 58.22 -10.24 -33.78
N ARG A 43 58.38 -11.00 -34.86
CA ARG A 43 57.29 -11.70 -35.56
C ARG A 43 56.68 -12.81 -34.69
N GLU A 44 57.50 -13.55 -33.95
CA GLU A 44 57.03 -14.56 -32.99
C GLU A 44 56.31 -13.92 -31.80
N GLU A 45 56.86 -12.86 -31.19
CA GLU A 45 56.22 -12.12 -30.09
C GLU A 45 54.85 -11.54 -30.48
N ASN A 46 54.72 -10.96 -31.68
CA ASN A 46 53.43 -10.50 -32.20
C ASN A 46 52.45 -11.66 -32.48
N SER A 47 52.96 -12.82 -32.91
CA SER A 47 52.15 -14.03 -33.11
C SER A 47 51.59 -14.56 -31.78
N TYR A 48 52.39 -14.56 -30.71
CA TYR A 48 51.94 -14.99 -29.38
C TYR A 48 50.95 -14.01 -28.75
N THR A 49 51.20 -12.70 -28.80
CA THR A 49 50.28 -11.69 -28.28
C THR A 49 48.94 -11.69 -29.01
N TRP A 50 48.95 -11.85 -30.33
CA TRP A 50 47.72 -11.97 -31.12
C TRP A 50 46.95 -13.27 -30.83
N LYS A 51 47.64 -14.39 -30.62
CA LYS A 51 47.02 -15.65 -30.18
C LYS A 51 46.40 -15.52 -28.79
N ILE A 52 47.09 -14.90 -27.83
CA ILE A 52 46.58 -14.66 -26.47
C ILE A 52 45.37 -13.72 -26.50
N MET A 53 45.45 -12.63 -27.27
CA MET A 53 44.33 -11.68 -27.40
C MET A 53 43.10 -12.35 -28.02
N LYS A 54 43.27 -13.22 -29.02
CA LYS A 54 42.18 -14.03 -29.57
C LYS A 54 41.57 -15.00 -28.56
N ILE A 55 42.38 -15.64 -27.72
CA ILE A 55 41.91 -16.53 -26.66
C ILE A 55 41.13 -15.71 -25.62
N LEU A 56 41.64 -14.56 -25.18
CA LEU A 56 40.98 -13.69 -24.21
C LEU A 56 39.64 -13.14 -24.74
N VAL A 57 39.59 -12.69 -25.99
CA VAL A 57 38.34 -12.25 -26.65
C VAL A 57 37.35 -13.41 -26.76
N SER A 58 37.83 -14.63 -27.07
CA SER A 58 36.98 -15.81 -27.12
C SER A 58 36.42 -16.20 -25.75
N ILE A 59 37.23 -16.08 -24.69
CA ILE A 59 36.79 -16.31 -23.29
C ILE A 59 35.78 -15.24 -22.87
N LEU A 60 36.02 -13.96 -23.19
CA LEU A 60 35.09 -12.87 -22.92
C LEU A 60 33.76 -13.07 -23.66
N CYS A 61 33.80 -13.46 -24.93
CA CYS A 61 32.62 -13.83 -25.70
C CYS A 61 31.89 -15.03 -25.08
N LEU A 62 32.60 -16.08 -24.66
CA LEU A 62 32.00 -17.23 -23.98
C LEU A 62 31.36 -16.84 -22.65
N LEU A 63 31.97 -15.96 -21.85
CA LEU A 63 31.40 -15.45 -20.61
C LEU A 63 30.14 -14.61 -20.87
N LEU A 64 30.15 -13.75 -21.89
CA LEU A 64 28.98 -12.98 -22.32
C LEU A 64 27.86 -13.90 -22.80
N ILE A 65 28.17 -14.90 -23.62
CA ILE A 65 27.21 -15.91 -24.06
C ILE A 65 26.67 -16.67 -22.84
N PHE A 66 27.51 -17.04 -21.87
CA PHE A 66 27.06 -17.71 -20.65
C PHE A 66 26.15 -16.84 -19.80
N GLN A 67 26.42 -15.53 -19.71
CA GLN A 67 25.54 -14.57 -19.03
C GLN A 67 24.22 -14.39 -19.77
N ILE A 68 24.24 -14.30 -21.10
CA ILE A 68 23.03 -14.21 -21.93
C ILE A 68 22.22 -15.51 -21.79
N ILE A 69 22.85 -16.69 -21.86
CA ILE A 69 22.19 -17.98 -21.66
C ILE A 69 21.61 -18.07 -20.24
N ARG A 70 22.34 -17.67 -19.20
CA ARG A 70 21.80 -17.59 -17.83
C ARG A 70 20.59 -16.67 -17.75
N ALA A 71 20.66 -15.48 -18.36
CA ALA A 71 19.55 -14.53 -18.40
C ALA A 71 18.34 -15.10 -19.17
N GLN A 72 18.56 -15.79 -20.29
CA GLN A 72 17.52 -16.46 -21.07
C GLN A 72 16.91 -17.65 -20.33
N ILE A 73 17.72 -18.44 -19.61
CA ILE A 73 17.24 -19.53 -18.74
C ILE A 73 16.42 -18.96 -17.58
N GLN A 74 16.85 -17.87 -16.95
CA GLN A 74 16.08 -17.18 -15.90
C GLN A 74 14.76 -16.61 -16.45
N LYS A 75 14.79 -16.01 -17.64
CA LYS A 75 13.61 -15.52 -18.35
C LYS A 75 12.66 -16.67 -18.71
N GLN A 76 13.17 -17.79 -19.20
CA GLN A 76 12.40 -19.00 -19.50
C GLN A 76 11.83 -19.66 -18.24
N LYS A 77 12.57 -19.69 -17.13
CA LYS A 77 12.06 -20.13 -15.82
C LYS A 77 10.94 -19.21 -15.33
N ARG A 78 11.09 -17.89 -15.48
CA ARG A 78 10.03 -16.91 -15.17
C ARG A 78 8.81 -17.07 -16.07
N ILE A 79 8.99 -17.28 -17.37
CA ILE A 79 7.89 -17.51 -18.32
C ILE A 79 7.20 -18.84 -18.02
N LYS A 80 7.92 -19.91 -17.69
CA LYS A 80 7.32 -21.19 -17.28
C LYS A 80 6.63 -21.11 -15.92
N PHE A 81 7.16 -20.33 -14.98
CA PHE A 81 6.49 -19.98 -13.73
C PHE A 81 5.20 -19.20 -14.01
N GLN A 82 5.23 -18.20 -14.89
CA GLN A 82 4.04 -17.42 -15.25
C GLN A 82 3.04 -18.18 -16.13
N ALA A 83 3.48 -19.13 -16.95
CA ALA A 83 2.61 -19.94 -17.82
C ALA A 83 1.98 -21.16 -17.10
N GLY A 84 2.50 -21.55 -15.94
CA GLY A 84 1.94 -22.61 -15.09
C GLY A 84 0.91 -22.10 -14.07
N HIS A 85 0.88 -20.79 -13.80
CA HIS A 85 -0.10 -20.17 -12.91
C HIS A 85 -1.35 -19.81 -13.70
N THR A 86 -2.30 -20.74 -13.77
CA THR A 86 -3.71 -20.31 -13.69
C THR A 86 -3.77 -19.39 -12.47
N THR A 87 -4.14 -18.12 -12.61
CA THR A 87 -4.16 -17.13 -11.53
C THR A 87 -5.09 -17.63 -10.43
N GLN A 88 -4.55 -18.41 -9.50
CA GLN A 88 -5.30 -19.09 -8.45
C GLN A 88 -5.66 -18.03 -7.42
N LEU A 89 -6.90 -17.54 -7.52
CA LEU A 89 -7.53 -16.76 -6.49
C LEU A 89 -7.72 -17.67 -5.27
N VAL A 90 -7.05 -17.37 -4.17
CA VAL A 90 -7.33 -18.02 -2.89
C VAL A 90 -8.69 -17.51 -2.40
N SER A 91 -9.54 -18.40 -1.87
CA SER A 91 -10.86 -17.99 -1.41
C SER A 91 -10.76 -17.05 -0.20
N ASP A 92 -11.66 -16.06 -0.13
CA ASP A 92 -11.72 -15.12 1.02
C ASP A 92 -11.94 -15.86 2.35
N SER A 93 -12.64 -16.99 2.31
CA SER A 93 -12.85 -17.88 3.46
C SER A 93 -11.52 -18.50 3.93
N ASP A 94 -10.70 -19.03 3.02
CA ASP A 94 -9.41 -19.62 3.38
C ASP A 94 -8.45 -18.56 3.95
N ILE A 95 -8.44 -17.37 3.36
CA ILE A 95 -7.67 -16.22 3.86
C ILE A 95 -8.17 -15.84 5.26
N THR A 96 -9.47 -15.72 5.46
CA THR A 96 -10.06 -15.37 6.76
C THR A 96 -9.75 -16.43 7.82
N ASN A 97 -9.84 -17.72 7.46
CA ASN A 97 -9.55 -18.83 8.35
C ASN A 97 -8.08 -18.85 8.78
N ILE A 98 -7.13 -18.65 7.86
CA ILE A 98 -5.71 -18.62 8.22
C ILE A 98 -5.38 -17.40 9.07
N LEU A 99 -5.93 -16.22 8.78
CA LEU A 99 -5.68 -15.01 9.56
C LEU A 99 -6.29 -15.12 10.97
N ASN A 100 -7.50 -15.68 11.11
CA ASN A 100 -8.10 -16.00 12.41
C ASN A 100 -7.21 -16.97 13.21
N HIS A 101 -6.72 -18.01 12.56
CA HIS A 101 -5.83 -18.96 13.21
C HIS A 101 -4.52 -18.29 13.66
N MET A 102 -3.91 -17.47 12.81
CA MET A 102 -2.70 -16.70 13.14
C MET A 102 -2.93 -15.74 14.32
N SER A 103 -4.07 -15.07 14.38
CA SER A 103 -4.42 -14.16 15.48
C SER A 103 -4.50 -14.91 16.82
N ASN A 104 -5.08 -16.12 16.81
CA ASN A 104 -5.19 -16.97 17.99
C ASN A 104 -3.83 -17.53 18.48
N ILE A 105 -2.84 -17.68 17.59
CA ILE A 105 -1.51 -18.20 17.93
C ILE A 105 -0.46 -17.08 18.07
N ASP A 106 -0.87 -15.81 18.00
CA ASP A 106 0.04 -14.69 18.24
C ASP A 106 0.39 -14.57 19.73
N VAL A 107 1.37 -15.36 20.16
CA VAL A 107 1.90 -15.35 21.52
C VAL A 107 2.66 -14.07 21.86
N ASN A 108 3.12 -13.33 20.85
CA ASN A 108 3.91 -12.11 21.03
C ASN A 108 3.06 -10.84 21.03
N SER A 109 1.78 -10.91 20.65
CA SER A 109 0.81 -9.82 20.84
C SER A 109 0.80 -9.26 22.27
N ALA A 110 0.43 -8.00 22.39
CA ALA A 110 0.16 -7.34 23.66
C ALA A 110 -1.00 -8.04 24.37
N LYS A 111 -0.90 -8.17 25.70
CA LYS A 111 -1.97 -8.68 26.56
C LYS A 111 -2.67 -7.54 27.26
N SER A 112 -3.80 -7.84 27.91
CA SER A 112 -4.51 -6.85 28.71
C SER A 112 -3.58 -6.21 29.74
N GLY A 113 -3.50 -4.88 29.72
CA GLY A 113 -2.61 -4.10 30.59
C GLY A 113 -1.19 -3.87 30.06
N ASP A 114 -0.78 -4.53 28.95
CA ASP A 114 0.52 -4.24 28.33
C ASP A 114 0.55 -2.87 27.62
N ILE A 115 -0.61 -2.38 27.19
CA ILE A 115 -0.75 -1.10 26.51
C ILE A 115 -1.89 -0.34 27.19
N VAL A 116 -1.65 0.92 27.51
CA VAL A 116 -2.66 1.87 27.96
C VAL A 116 -2.60 3.09 27.05
N VAL A 117 -3.73 3.49 26.51
CA VAL A 117 -3.85 4.61 25.58
C VAL A 117 -4.79 5.68 26.15
N ASP A 118 -4.54 6.93 25.78
CA ASP A 118 -5.45 8.06 25.98
C ASP A 118 -5.96 8.53 24.61
N TYR A 119 -7.16 8.07 24.25
CA TYR A 119 -7.75 8.42 22.96
C TYR A 119 -8.13 9.89 22.84
N GLN A 120 -8.38 10.59 23.95
CA GLN A 120 -8.78 12.00 23.94
C GLN A 120 -9.98 12.26 23.00
N ASN A 121 -9.99 13.39 22.29
CA ASN A 121 -11.10 13.80 21.44
C ASN A 121 -10.93 13.39 19.98
N MET A 122 -12.00 13.56 19.20
CA MET A 122 -11.97 13.32 17.76
C MET A 122 -11.09 14.35 17.04
N ALA A 123 -10.36 13.90 16.02
CA ALA A 123 -9.60 14.79 15.15
C ALA A 123 -10.53 15.73 14.37
N SER A 124 -9.99 16.89 14.01
CA SER A 124 -10.67 17.82 13.12
C SER A 124 -10.74 17.25 11.70
N HIS A 125 -11.96 17.01 11.19
CA HIS A 125 -12.17 16.60 9.80
C HIS A 125 -11.84 17.70 8.76
N THR A 126 -11.57 18.93 9.21
CA THR A 126 -11.55 20.13 8.34
C THR A 126 -10.26 20.93 8.44
N HIS A 127 -9.57 20.90 9.58
CA HIS A 127 -8.37 21.69 9.84
C HIS A 127 -7.31 20.83 10.51
N PHE A 128 -6.24 20.51 9.77
CA PHE A 128 -5.14 19.68 10.27
C PHE A 128 -4.47 20.27 11.52
N ASP A 129 -4.37 21.61 11.56
CA ASP A 129 -3.69 22.34 12.64
C ASP A 129 -4.50 22.40 13.96
N HIS A 130 -5.72 21.86 13.98
CA HIS A 130 -6.49 21.72 15.21
C HIS A 130 -6.05 20.47 15.96
N ASP A 131 -5.28 20.69 17.01
CA ASP A 131 -4.93 19.66 17.97
C ASP A 131 -6.04 19.51 19.03
N ASN A 132 -6.88 18.49 18.85
CA ASN A 132 -7.93 18.14 19.79
C ASN A 132 -7.48 17.09 20.83
N ALA A 133 -6.21 16.68 20.79
CA ALA A 133 -5.63 15.64 21.61
C ALA A 133 -4.25 16.08 22.15
N PRO A 134 -4.22 17.05 23.08
CA PRO A 134 -2.98 17.69 23.53
C PRO A 134 -2.00 16.77 24.29
N ASN A 135 -2.39 15.55 24.64
CA ASN A 135 -1.55 14.56 25.31
C ASN A 135 -1.07 13.48 24.31
N PRO A 136 0.00 12.72 24.65
CA PRO A 136 0.37 11.52 23.92
C PRO A 136 -0.78 10.50 23.85
N PHE A 137 -0.90 9.81 22.71
CA PHE A 137 -1.83 8.71 22.52
C PHE A 137 -1.49 7.51 23.42
N PHE A 138 -0.21 7.13 23.54
CA PHE A 138 0.21 6.08 24.45
C PHE A 138 0.55 6.67 25.83
N THR A 139 -0.23 6.31 26.84
CA THR A 139 0.08 6.69 28.24
C THR A 139 1.10 5.74 28.86
N SER A 140 1.04 4.45 28.50
CA SER A 140 2.09 3.49 28.85
C SER A 140 2.12 2.30 27.90
N VAL A 141 3.33 1.77 27.68
CA VAL A 141 3.56 0.49 27.00
C VAL A 141 4.54 -0.32 27.84
N SER A 142 4.19 -1.57 28.09
CA SER A 142 4.94 -2.53 28.88
C SER A 142 6.34 -2.75 28.33
N SER A 143 7.35 -2.51 29.17
CA SER A 143 8.75 -2.73 28.78
C SER A 143 9.06 -4.21 28.55
N THR A 144 8.38 -5.12 29.25
CA THR A 144 8.53 -6.58 29.06
C THR A 144 7.98 -7.02 27.70
N LEU A 145 6.90 -6.38 27.21
CA LEU A 145 6.40 -6.58 25.85
C LEU A 145 7.45 -6.16 24.81
N LEU A 146 8.01 -4.96 24.96
CA LEU A 146 9.00 -4.42 24.02
C LEU A 146 10.36 -5.16 24.07
N GLN A 147 10.66 -5.88 25.16
CA GLN A 147 11.83 -6.73 25.30
C GLN A 147 11.70 -8.09 24.60
N LYS A 148 10.50 -8.47 24.11
CA LYS A 148 10.35 -9.69 23.32
C LYS A 148 11.21 -9.62 22.05
N ASN A 149 11.77 -10.77 21.66
CA ASN A 149 12.76 -10.87 20.58
C ASN A 149 12.32 -10.23 19.26
N THR A 150 11.05 -10.39 18.85
CA THR A 150 10.55 -9.86 17.57
C THR A 150 10.37 -8.34 17.61
N TYR A 151 10.01 -7.75 18.75
CA TYR A 151 9.92 -6.30 18.95
C TYR A 151 11.29 -5.64 18.96
N GLN A 152 12.28 -6.26 19.62
CA GLN A 152 13.67 -5.77 19.59
C GLN A 152 14.24 -5.81 18.17
N ALA A 153 13.98 -6.87 17.41
CA ALA A 153 14.44 -6.99 16.04
C ALA A 153 13.75 -5.97 15.11
N LEU A 154 12.44 -5.74 15.29
CA LEU A 154 11.72 -4.68 14.59
C LEU A 154 12.34 -3.31 14.91
N SER A 155 12.58 -3.02 16.19
CA SER A 155 13.18 -1.76 16.63
C SER A 155 14.57 -1.52 16.03
N TYR A 156 15.41 -2.55 15.99
CA TYR A 156 16.73 -2.48 15.36
C TYR A 156 16.65 -2.20 13.86
N LEU A 157 15.67 -2.81 13.18
CA LEU A 157 15.44 -2.58 11.75
C LEU A 157 14.89 -1.17 11.47
N LEU A 158 13.96 -0.67 12.29
CA LEU A 158 13.40 0.67 12.16
C LEU A 158 14.46 1.77 12.27
N GLN A 159 15.50 1.56 13.08
CA GLN A 159 16.65 2.49 13.18
C GLN A 159 17.45 2.64 11.89
N GLN A 160 17.26 1.74 10.91
CA GLN A 160 17.95 1.82 9.62
C GLN A 160 17.21 2.71 8.61
N TYR A 161 15.99 3.18 8.93
CA TYR A 161 15.17 4.03 8.07
C TYR A 161 15.23 5.49 8.53
N ASN A 162 16.13 6.26 7.90
CA ASN A 162 16.41 7.65 8.27
C ASN A 162 15.70 8.69 7.40
N THR A 163 15.09 8.28 6.29
CA THR A 163 14.33 9.15 5.39
C THR A 163 12.93 8.58 5.20
N SER A 164 11.92 9.42 5.38
CA SER A 164 10.52 9.10 5.13
C SER A 164 10.10 9.36 3.68
N ASP A 165 10.76 10.32 3.01
CA ASP A 165 10.41 10.73 1.66
C ASP A 165 10.64 9.60 0.64
N ILE A 166 9.60 9.25 -0.11
CA ILE A 166 9.64 8.20 -1.12
C ILE A 166 10.30 8.64 -2.43
N ASP A 167 10.41 9.96 -2.65
CA ASP A 167 11.07 10.55 -3.82
C ASP A 167 12.57 10.82 -3.56
N THR A 168 13.06 10.44 -2.37
CA THR A 168 14.48 10.44 -2.01
C THR A 168 14.97 9.00 -1.92
N ALA A 169 16.04 8.68 -2.68
CA ALA A 169 16.69 7.38 -2.54
C ALA A 169 17.33 7.29 -1.16
N ASP A 170 17.11 6.19 -0.45
CA ASP A 170 17.78 5.94 0.82
C ASP A 170 19.30 5.97 0.58
N THR A 171 20.00 6.93 1.21
CA THR A 171 21.41 7.28 0.94
C THR A 171 22.39 6.14 1.21
N THR A 172 21.94 5.14 1.94
CA THR A 172 22.51 3.81 2.00
C THR A 172 21.47 2.90 1.38
N THR A 173 21.79 2.16 0.32
CA THR A 173 20.98 1.04 -0.19
C THR A 173 20.13 0.43 0.92
N THR A 174 18.84 0.77 0.91
CA THR A 174 17.79 0.46 1.90
C THR A 174 18.16 -0.70 2.83
N THR A 175 18.29 -0.42 4.12
CA THR A 175 18.47 -1.36 5.24
C THR A 175 19.77 -2.18 5.25
N ASN A 176 20.55 -2.02 6.32
CA ASN A 176 21.62 -2.95 6.70
C ASN A 176 21.12 -4.39 6.51
N PRO A 177 21.67 -5.19 5.55
CA PRO A 177 21.21 -6.55 5.29
C PRO A 177 21.20 -7.41 6.56
N GLN A 178 22.09 -7.11 7.51
CA GLN A 178 22.12 -7.77 8.82
C GLN A 178 20.88 -7.46 9.65
N ALA A 179 20.35 -6.24 9.60
CA ALA A 179 19.12 -5.87 10.31
C ALA A 179 17.89 -6.56 9.71
N ILE A 180 17.80 -6.65 8.38
CA ILE A 180 16.72 -7.40 7.71
C ILE A 180 16.83 -8.89 8.06
N SER A 181 18.02 -9.48 7.90
CA SER A 181 18.24 -10.90 8.22
C SER A 181 17.98 -11.20 9.69
N SER A 182 18.35 -10.30 10.61
CA SER A 182 18.02 -10.42 12.03
C SER A 182 16.51 -10.41 12.26
N PHE A 183 15.80 -9.44 11.68
CA PHE A 183 14.33 -9.36 11.78
C PHE A 183 13.65 -10.62 11.21
N LEU A 184 13.97 -11.00 9.97
CA LEU A 184 13.43 -12.19 9.31
C LEU A 184 13.76 -13.48 10.08
N SER A 185 14.95 -13.58 10.67
CA SER A 185 15.32 -14.72 11.51
C SER A 185 14.50 -14.80 12.79
N LYS A 186 14.28 -13.67 13.49
CA LYS A 186 13.52 -13.62 14.74
C LYS A 186 12.03 -13.87 14.53
N ILE A 187 11.41 -13.28 13.50
CA ILE A 187 10.02 -13.63 13.17
C ILE A 187 9.93 -15.05 12.61
N GLY A 188 10.95 -15.48 11.85
CA GLY A 188 11.04 -16.80 11.24
C GLY A 188 11.08 -17.96 12.23
N SER A 189 11.53 -17.70 13.47
CA SER A 189 11.50 -18.70 14.54
C SER A 189 10.14 -18.87 15.22
N THR A 190 9.12 -18.09 14.84
CA THR A 190 7.79 -18.17 15.44
C THR A 190 6.92 -19.23 14.76
N ASN A 191 6.03 -19.85 15.54
CA ASN A 191 5.02 -20.77 14.99
C ASN A 191 4.07 -20.03 14.03
N LEU A 192 3.74 -18.77 14.32
CA LEU A 192 2.92 -17.91 13.47
C LEU A 192 3.51 -17.75 12.07
N TYR A 193 4.80 -17.41 11.96
CA TYR A 193 5.47 -17.29 10.67
C TYR A 193 5.49 -18.62 9.92
N SER A 194 5.78 -19.72 10.62
CA SER A 194 5.81 -21.07 10.03
C SER A 194 4.44 -21.45 9.44
N THR A 195 3.36 -21.17 10.18
CA THR A 195 1.97 -21.35 9.74
C THR A 195 1.66 -20.52 8.49
N ALA A 196 2.02 -19.23 8.48
CA ALA A 196 1.79 -18.35 7.33
C ALA A 196 2.55 -18.82 6.08
N MET A 197 3.83 -19.18 6.23
CA MET A 197 4.63 -19.66 5.09
C MET A 197 4.14 -21.01 4.58
N GLN A 198 3.69 -21.91 5.46
CA GLN A 198 3.11 -23.18 5.05
C GLN A 198 1.82 -22.97 4.25
N PHE A 199 0.94 -22.06 4.69
CA PHE A 199 -0.27 -21.69 3.95
C PHE A 199 0.07 -21.19 2.54
N LEU A 200 0.98 -20.22 2.43
CA LEU A 200 1.39 -19.65 1.13
C LEU A 200 2.01 -20.70 0.19
N LYS A 201 2.81 -21.63 0.72
CA LYS A 201 3.40 -22.73 -0.05
C LYS A 201 2.33 -23.70 -0.55
N ASN A 202 1.38 -24.07 0.30
CA ASN A 202 0.28 -24.97 -0.06
C ASN A 202 -0.63 -24.36 -1.14
N GLN A 203 -0.77 -23.03 -1.15
CA GLN A 203 -1.49 -22.28 -2.18
C GLN A 203 -0.65 -21.98 -3.43
N ASN A 204 0.59 -22.47 -3.52
CA ASN A 204 1.54 -22.20 -4.62
C ASN A 204 1.81 -20.71 -4.87
N LEU A 205 1.67 -19.88 -3.83
CA LEU A 205 1.89 -18.42 -3.90
C LEU A 205 3.34 -18.03 -3.66
N VAL A 206 4.12 -18.89 -3.01
CA VAL A 206 5.55 -18.71 -2.78
C VAL A 206 6.31 -20.01 -3.09
N PRO A 207 7.58 -19.93 -3.53
CA PRO A 207 8.44 -21.09 -3.66
C PRO A 207 8.79 -21.72 -2.29
N SER A 208 9.40 -22.91 -2.31
CA SER A 208 9.83 -23.61 -1.09
C SER A 208 10.72 -22.77 -0.18
N ASP A 209 11.59 -21.93 -0.76
CA ASP A 209 12.33 -20.88 -0.08
C ASP A 209 11.72 -19.50 -0.41
N PRO A 210 10.90 -18.91 0.47
CA PRO A 210 10.21 -17.65 0.21
C PRO A 210 11.11 -16.41 0.38
N THR A 211 12.39 -16.57 0.75
CA THR A 211 13.28 -15.45 1.12
C THR A 211 13.32 -14.36 0.06
N GLN A 212 13.53 -14.71 -1.21
CA GLN A 212 13.56 -13.72 -2.30
C GLN A 212 12.19 -13.06 -2.51
N THR A 213 11.09 -13.81 -2.38
CA THR A 213 9.74 -13.26 -2.48
C THR A 213 9.47 -12.23 -1.38
N LEU A 214 9.92 -12.50 -0.15
CA LEU A 214 9.79 -11.57 0.98
C LEU A 214 10.70 -10.35 0.83
N MET A 215 11.94 -10.56 0.38
CA MET A 215 12.85 -9.46 0.02
C MET A 215 12.22 -8.55 -1.00
N ASP A 216 11.61 -9.11 -2.04
CA ASP A 216 10.97 -8.33 -3.07
C ASP A 216 9.69 -7.64 -2.61
N LEU A 217 8.83 -8.31 -1.87
CA LEU A 217 7.58 -7.74 -1.41
C LEU A 217 7.77 -6.59 -0.41
N TRP A 218 8.76 -6.73 0.49
CA TRP A 218 8.92 -5.85 1.65
C TRP A 218 10.13 -4.92 1.59
N PHE A 219 11.30 -5.39 1.16
CA PHE A 219 12.56 -4.69 1.49
C PHE A 219 13.25 -4.05 0.29
N ASN A 220 13.29 -4.73 -0.84
CA ASN A 220 13.99 -4.27 -2.03
C ASN A 220 13.35 -2.97 -2.55
N PRO A 221 14.17 -1.94 -2.85
CA PRO A 221 13.67 -0.63 -3.21
C PRO A 221 13.06 -0.63 -4.61
N TYR A 222 11.95 0.06 -4.76
CA TYR A 222 11.28 0.29 -6.02
C TYR A 222 10.89 1.77 -6.16
N ALA A 223 10.55 2.19 -7.38
CA ALA A 223 10.11 3.54 -7.66
C ALA A 223 8.58 3.56 -7.85
N ILE A 224 7.89 4.45 -7.14
CA ILE A 224 6.50 4.82 -7.45
C ILE A 224 6.49 5.84 -8.60
N ASN A 225 7.43 6.80 -8.54
CA ASN A 225 7.67 7.79 -9.58
C ASN A 225 8.99 7.46 -10.30
N SER A 226 9.97 8.37 -10.24
CA SER A 226 11.28 8.23 -10.88
C SER A 226 12.38 7.73 -9.95
N VAL A 227 12.24 7.92 -8.63
CA VAL A 227 13.28 7.59 -7.64
C VAL A 227 12.94 6.30 -6.91
N LYS A 228 13.95 5.43 -6.73
CA LYS A 228 13.83 4.19 -5.96
C LYS A 228 13.94 4.46 -4.45
N GLY A 229 13.02 5.26 -3.91
CA GLY A 229 12.95 5.58 -2.48
C GLY A 229 11.86 4.83 -1.70
N SER A 230 11.12 3.93 -2.35
CA SER A 230 10.02 3.17 -1.73
C SER A 230 10.41 1.72 -1.42
N SER A 231 9.87 1.18 -0.33
CA SER A 231 9.85 -0.27 -0.03
C SER A 231 8.56 -0.61 0.71
N GLY A 232 8.09 -1.86 0.65
CA GLY A 232 6.87 -2.27 1.35
C GLY A 232 6.98 -2.05 2.87
N PHE A 233 8.14 -2.32 3.44
CA PHE A 233 8.42 -2.11 4.85
C PHE A 233 8.39 -0.62 5.22
N LYS A 234 8.86 0.28 4.35
CA LYS A 234 8.77 1.73 4.56
C LYS A 234 7.32 2.20 4.58
N HIS A 235 6.52 1.74 3.62
CA HIS A 235 5.09 2.11 3.50
C HIS A 235 4.22 1.61 4.65
N VAL A 236 4.58 0.50 5.30
CA VAL A 236 3.78 -0.08 6.39
C VAL A 236 4.35 0.22 7.76
N PHE A 237 5.63 -0.12 7.98
CA PHE A 237 6.27 -0.10 9.30
C PHE A 237 7.04 1.19 9.56
N ALA A 238 8.02 1.55 8.72
CA ALA A 238 8.97 2.62 9.05
C ALA A 238 8.37 4.04 8.98
N GLY A 239 7.42 4.23 8.07
CA GLY A 239 6.85 5.52 7.71
C GLY A 239 7.32 5.98 6.34
N ALA A 240 6.36 6.35 5.50
CA ALA A 240 6.59 6.89 4.16
C ALA A 240 5.88 8.25 4.04
N SER A 241 6.48 9.18 3.31
CA SER A 241 5.91 10.48 3.01
C SER A 241 6.19 10.90 1.58
N GLN A 242 5.38 11.84 1.09
CA GLN A 242 5.60 12.51 -0.18
C GLN A 242 5.20 13.98 -0.02
N GLY A 243 6.16 14.88 -0.25
CA GLY A 243 5.98 16.30 0.09
C GLY A 243 5.68 16.44 1.58
N ILE A 244 4.57 17.10 1.93
CA ILE A 244 4.13 17.23 3.32
C ILE A 244 3.28 16.05 3.81
N THR A 245 2.85 15.16 2.93
CA THR A 245 1.83 14.15 3.27
C THR A 245 2.48 12.88 3.77
N VAL A 246 2.02 12.37 4.90
CA VAL A 246 2.34 11.03 5.38
C VAL A 246 1.50 10.00 4.61
N LEU A 247 2.16 9.08 3.91
CA LEU A 247 1.55 8.02 3.10
C LEU A 247 1.46 6.67 3.83
N GLY A 248 2.32 6.46 4.84
CA GLY A 248 2.43 5.25 5.64
C GLY A 248 2.52 5.57 7.14
N LEU A 249 3.25 4.74 7.90
CA LEU A 249 3.32 4.80 9.39
C LEU A 249 2.13 4.11 10.07
N ASN A 250 1.79 2.91 9.60
CA ASN A 250 0.64 2.12 10.03
C ASN A 250 1.01 1.01 11.02
N ASN A 251 2.04 1.26 11.84
CA ASN A 251 2.49 0.32 12.87
C ASN A 251 2.60 1.00 14.23
N TRP A 252 1.88 0.45 15.21
CA TRP A 252 1.76 1.02 16.54
C TRP A 252 3.09 1.11 17.29
N VAL A 253 4.01 0.16 17.08
CA VAL A 253 5.34 0.16 17.73
C VAL A 253 6.17 1.33 17.23
N ARG A 254 6.18 1.57 15.91
CA ARG A 254 6.88 2.72 15.33
C ARG A 254 6.25 4.03 15.78
N PHE A 255 4.91 4.12 15.79
CA PHE A 255 4.22 5.31 16.29
C PHE A 255 4.60 5.62 17.73
N TYR A 256 4.54 4.62 18.62
CA TYR A 256 4.96 4.74 20.02
C TYR A 256 6.41 5.24 20.15
N GLN A 257 7.36 4.66 19.39
CA GLN A 257 8.76 5.11 19.42
C GLN A 257 8.93 6.57 19.02
N LEU A 258 8.21 7.02 17.98
CA LEU A 258 8.26 8.40 17.53
C LEU A 258 7.59 9.35 18.54
N GLU A 259 6.54 8.89 19.23
CA GLU A 259 5.83 9.67 20.24
C GLU A 259 6.73 9.89 21.48
N GLN A 260 7.44 8.84 21.91
CA GLN A 260 8.45 8.94 22.96
C GLN A 260 9.62 9.89 22.59
N GLN A 261 9.86 10.09 21.29
CA GLN A 261 10.85 11.03 20.76
C GLN A 261 10.26 12.42 20.46
N SER A 262 9.00 12.66 20.83
CA SER A 262 8.24 13.89 20.51
C SER A 262 8.28 14.24 19.02
N SER A 263 8.42 13.22 18.17
CA SER A 263 8.50 13.37 16.71
C SER A 263 7.12 13.26 16.06
N VAL A 264 6.17 12.56 16.68
CA VAL A 264 4.76 12.60 16.30
C VAL A 264 3.94 13.37 17.34
N ASN A 265 2.94 14.10 16.86
CA ASN A 265 1.91 14.74 17.69
C ASN A 265 0.54 14.21 17.27
N TYR A 266 -0.11 13.42 18.13
CA TYR A 266 -1.45 12.91 17.90
C TYR A 266 -2.47 14.05 18.03
N HIS A 267 -3.34 14.25 17.02
CA HIS A 267 -4.33 15.35 17.03
C HIS A 267 -5.76 14.87 17.32
N GLY A 268 -5.98 13.56 17.43
CA GLY A 268 -7.29 12.94 17.68
C GLY A 268 -7.64 11.81 16.73
N TRP A 269 -8.75 11.13 17.00
CA TRP A 269 -9.23 9.96 16.25
C TRP A 269 -10.44 10.28 15.37
N PHE A 270 -10.64 9.52 14.30
CA PHE A 270 -11.85 9.56 13.46
C PHE A 270 -12.75 8.35 13.71
N ALA A 271 -12.15 7.17 13.84
CA ALA A 271 -12.82 5.94 14.19
C ALA A 271 -11.90 5.11 15.09
N ARG A 272 -12.48 4.34 16.00
CA ARG A 272 -11.72 3.42 16.86
C ARG A 272 -12.56 2.22 17.25
N GLN A 273 -11.90 1.09 17.42
CA GLN A 273 -12.36 -0.05 18.21
C GLN A 273 -11.42 -0.12 19.40
N GLU A 274 -11.98 0.01 20.60
CA GLU A 274 -11.22 0.16 21.84
C GLU A 274 -10.18 -0.96 21.97
N ASP A 275 -8.93 -0.56 22.12
CA ASP A 275 -7.70 -1.35 22.26
C ASP A 275 -7.38 -2.29 21.10
N VAL A 276 -8.05 -2.10 19.96
CA VAL A 276 -7.95 -3.01 18.81
C VAL A 276 -7.49 -2.28 17.56
N THR A 277 -8.18 -1.20 17.16
CA THR A 277 -7.81 -0.41 15.97
C THR A 277 -8.13 1.06 16.15
N ILE A 278 -7.37 1.91 15.48
CA ILE A 278 -7.59 3.36 15.45
C ILE A 278 -7.38 3.90 14.04
N SER A 279 -8.24 4.86 13.67
CA SER A 279 -8.05 5.77 12.55
C SER A 279 -7.87 7.17 13.12
N MET A 280 -6.82 7.89 12.74
CA MET A 280 -6.43 9.13 13.41
C MET A 280 -5.70 10.13 12.51
N GLN A 281 -5.63 11.35 13.03
CA GLN A 281 -4.82 12.43 12.51
C GLN A 281 -3.62 12.68 13.42
N PHE A 282 -2.45 12.96 12.83
CA PHE A 282 -1.27 13.37 13.58
C PHE A 282 -0.28 14.16 12.71
N ALA A 283 0.57 14.95 13.35
CA ALA A 283 1.77 15.49 12.74
C ALA A 283 2.96 14.55 12.95
N TRP A 284 3.86 14.46 11.97
CA TRP A 284 5.18 13.84 12.11
C TRP A 284 6.25 14.86 11.74
N GLY A 285 6.78 15.56 12.74
CA GLY A 285 7.56 16.77 12.52
C GLY A 285 6.73 17.82 11.76
N ASN A 286 7.16 18.17 10.54
CA ASN A 286 6.44 19.07 9.64
C ASN A 286 5.49 18.35 8.67
N LEU A 287 5.42 17.01 8.73
CA LEU A 287 4.58 16.20 7.86
C LEU A 287 3.18 16.03 8.47
N GLN A 288 2.18 15.85 7.60
CA GLN A 288 0.78 15.78 7.93
C GLN A 288 0.21 14.40 7.60
N ALA A 289 -0.28 13.68 8.62
CA ALA A 289 -1.08 12.48 8.45
C ALA A 289 -2.56 12.83 8.63
N LEU A 290 -3.26 13.10 7.53
CA LEU A 290 -4.69 13.45 7.56
C LEU A 290 -5.56 12.29 8.02
N MET A 291 -5.20 11.06 7.68
CA MET A 291 -5.87 9.85 8.13
C MET A 291 -4.92 8.68 7.95
N GLN A 292 -4.49 8.06 9.05
CA GLN A 292 -3.73 6.83 9.04
C GLN A 292 -4.29 5.87 10.09
N ASN A 293 -4.08 4.58 9.87
CA ASN A 293 -4.72 3.54 10.66
C ASN A 293 -3.71 2.49 11.10
N PHE A 294 -3.88 1.96 12.30
CA PHE A 294 -3.16 0.76 12.72
C PHE A 294 -3.95 -0.08 13.72
N THR A 295 -3.52 -1.33 13.85
CA THR A 295 -3.92 -2.25 14.92
C THR A 295 -3.12 -1.93 16.17
N ILE A 296 -3.78 -1.95 17.32
CA ILE A 296 -3.13 -1.75 18.62
C ILE A 296 -2.75 -3.13 19.17
N GLY A 297 -1.48 -3.33 19.52
CA GLY A 297 -1.03 -4.53 20.22
C GLY A 297 -0.74 -5.76 19.36
N ALA A 298 -0.89 -5.70 18.04
CA ALA A 298 -0.45 -6.76 17.14
C ALA A 298 1.07 -6.96 17.20
N SER A 299 1.56 -8.20 17.13
CA SER A 299 3.01 -8.45 17.08
C SER A 299 3.62 -8.07 15.72
N PRO A 300 4.95 -7.79 15.66
CA PRO A 300 5.63 -7.52 14.41
C PRO A 300 5.45 -8.62 13.35
N GLU A 301 5.48 -9.88 13.78
CA GLU A 301 5.30 -11.04 12.91
C GLU A 301 3.86 -11.22 12.44
N PHE A 302 2.85 -10.89 13.26
CA PHE A 302 1.46 -10.94 12.83
C PHE A 302 1.19 -9.94 11.71
N ASP A 303 1.52 -8.65 11.92
CA ASP A 303 1.33 -7.62 10.88
C ASP A 303 2.08 -8.01 9.60
N PHE A 304 3.36 -8.42 9.71
CA PHE A 304 4.17 -8.80 8.57
C PHE A 304 3.55 -9.98 7.79
N CYS A 305 3.17 -11.06 8.48
CA CYS A 305 2.62 -12.25 7.82
C CYS A 305 1.20 -12.02 7.29
N ALA A 306 0.34 -11.30 8.02
CA ALA A 306 -1.04 -11.03 7.60
C ALA A 306 -1.09 -10.19 6.33
N TYR A 307 -0.30 -9.12 6.27
CA TYR A 307 -0.17 -8.32 5.04
C TYR A 307 0.52 -9.09 3.91
N THR A 308 1.48 -9.98 4.21
CA THR A 308 2.09 -10.84 3.19
C THR A 308 1.06 -11.78 2.54
N ILE A 309 0.25 -12.46 3.36
CA ILE A 309 -0.83 -13.33 2.88
C ILE A 309 -1.77 -12.52 2.01
N CYS A 310 -2.28 -11.41 2.55
CA CYS A 310 -3.25 -10.60 1.83
C CYS A 310 -2.69 -10.08 0.51
N ALA A 311 -1.44 -9.58 0.48
CA ALA A 311 -0.79 -9.06 -0.72
C ALA A 311 -0.62 -10.11 -1.83
N LEU A 312 -0.38 -11.37 -1.48
CA LEU A 312 -0.06 -12.45 -2.43
C LEU A 312 -1.25 -13.30 -2.85
N SER A 313 -2.36 -13.29 -2.09
CA SER A 313 -3.52 -14.17 -2.33
C SER A 313 -4.40 -13.82 -3.54
N SER A 314 -4.11 -12.74 -4.26
CA SER A 314 -4.87 -12.31 -5.44
C SER A 314 -4.00 -11.55 -6.45
N PRO A 315 -4.32 -11.56 -7.76
CA PRO A 315 -3.66 -10.71 -8.75
C PRO A 315 -4.16 -9.25 -8.72
N ALA A 316 -5.25 -8.93 -8.00
CA ALA A 316 -5.78 -7.58 -7.91
C ALA A 316 -4.79 -6.61 -7.25
N SER A 317 -4.67 -5.37 -7.75
CA SER A 317 -3.76 -4.39 -7.16
C SER A 317 -4.21 -3.96 -5.76
N LEU A 318 -5.51 -3.80 -5.52
CA LEU A 318 -6.11 -3.51 -4.21
C LEU A 318 -6.87 -4.73 -3.69
N LYS A 319 -6.63 -5.08 -2.43
CA LYS A 319 -7.14 -6.29 -1.79
C LYS A 319 -7.65 -5.97 -0.39
N SER A 320 -8.68 -6.68 0.04
CA SER A 320 -9.22 -6.62 1.39
C SER A 320 -9.25 -8.02 1.99
N CYS A 321 -8.69 -8.19 3.19
CA CYS A 321 -8.67 -9.47 3.90
C CYS A 321 -9.19 -9.28 5.31
N THR A 322 -9.99 -10.21 5.82
CA THR A 322 -10.64 -10.05 7.13
C THR A 322 -10.19 -11.08 8.14
N TYR A 323 -10.17 -10.70 9.41
CA TYR A 323 -10.02 -11.63 10.54
C TYR A 323 -10.77 -11.10 11.76
N GLN A 324 -10.91 -11.93 12.79
CA GLN A 324 -11.57 -11.62 14.04
C GLN A 324 -10.50 -11.37 15.12
N ASN A 325 -10.64 -10.28 15.85
CA ASN A 325 -9.82 -9.99 17.03
C ASN A 325 -10.68 -9.30 18.10
N ALA A 326 -10.62 -9.81 19.33
CA ALA A 326 -11.37 -9.27 20.47
C ALA A 326 -12.87 -9.01 20.18
N GLY A 327 -13.51 -9.87 19.37
CA GLY A 327 -14.92 -9.74 19.01
C GLY A 327 -15.22 -8.77 17.85
N TYR A 328 -14.20 -8.16 17.26
CA TYR A 328 -14.33 -7.28 16.10
C TYR A 328 -13.83 -7.94 14.82
N THR A 329 -14.55 -7.72 13.72
CA THR A 329 -14.04 -7.98 12.37
C THR A 329 -13.07 -6.88 12.00
N ILE A 330 -11.81 -7.25 11.80
CA ILE A 330 -10.74 -6.38 11.31
C ILE A 330 -10.58 -6.62 9.83
N THR A 331 -10.65 -5.56 9.04
CA THR A 331 -10.36 -5.59 7.60
C THR A 331 -8.97 -5.04 7.38
N LEU A 332 -8.11 -5.76 6.67
CA LEU A 332 -6.81 -5.31 6.19
C LEU A 332 -6.97 -4.87 4.73
N GLU A 333 -6.56 -3.66 4.40
CA GLU A 333 -6.48 -3.18 3.02
C GLU A 333 -5.03 -3.18 2.57
N VAL A 334 -4.75 -3.84 1.45
CA VAL A 334 -3.40 -3.92 0.88
C VAL A 334 -3.42 -3.50 -0.57
N GLU A 335 -2.72 -2.40 -0.87
CA GLU A 335 -2.43 -1.96 -2.23
C GLU A 335 -1.04 -2.47 -2.64
N THR A 336 -0.97 -3.04 -3.83
CA THR A 336 0.23 -3.59 -4.45
C THR A 336 0.45 -2.98 -5.82
N ILE A 337 1.71 -2.91 -6.24
CA ILE A 337 2.10 -2.53 -7.60
C ILE A 337 2.88 -3.65 -8.27
N ASN A 338 2.85 -3.65 -9.60
CA ASN A 338 3.70 -4.50 -10.43
C ASN A 338 4.94 -3.71 -10.86
N ASP A 339 6.09 -4.00 -10.27
CA ASP A 339 7.40 -3.47 -10.64
C ASP A 339 8.11 -4.50 -11.53
N ASN A 340 7.97 -4.36 -12.85
CA ASN A 340 8.64 -5.24 -13.83
C ASN A 340 8.38 -6.74 -13.61
N GLY A 341 7.12 -7.10 -13.32
CA GLY A 341 6.72 -8.48 -13.04
C GLY A 341 6.90 -8.90 -11.58
N VAL A 342 7.34 -8.01 -10.70
CA VAL A 342 7.51 -8.25 -9.26
C VAL A 342 6.41 -7.51 -8.49
N THR A 343 5.65 -8.22 -7.67
CA THR A 343 4.65 -7.62 -6.78
C THR A 343 5.33 -6.93 -5.60
N ARG A 344 5.01 -5.66 -5.37
CA ARG A 344 5.50 -4.86 -4.23
C ARG A 344 4.31 -4.33 -3.42
N ILE A 345 4.43 -4.26 -2.10
CA ILE A 345 3.44 -3.55 -1.28
C ILE A 345 3.67 -2.05 -1.44
N LYS A 346 2.61 -1.34 -1.85
CA LYS A 346 2.57 0.13 -1.97
C LYS A 346 1.88 0.78 -0.76
N HIS A 347 0.90 0.12 -0.18
CA HIS A 347 0.26 0.55 1.06
C HIS A 347 -0.35 -0.66 1.75
N ALA A 348 -0.30 -0.71 3.08
CA ALA A 348 -1.09 -1.64 3.86
C ALA A 348 -1.48 -1.03 5.20
N SER A 349 -2.73 -1.19 5.58
CA SER A 349 -3.27 -0.73 6.86
C SER A 349 -4.53 -1.52 7.22
N PRO A 350 -4.97 -1.54 8.49
CA PRO A 350 -6.32 -1.94 8.80
C PRO A 350 -7.28 -0.83 8.37
N TYR A 351 -8.45 -1.23 7.88
CA TYR A 351 -9.60 -0.36 7.74
C TYR A 351 -10.37 -0.35 9.07
N VAL A 352 -10.56 0.85 9.63
CA VAL A 352 -11.39 1.05 10.81
C VAL A 352 -12.73 1.59 10.34
N GLY A 353 -13.72 0.70 10.24
CA GLY A 353 -15.10 1.11 10.04
C GLY A 353 -15.55 2.03 11.18
N LYS A 354 -16.45 2.98 10.90
CA LYS A 354 -17.09 3.77 11.96
C LYS A 354 -17.58 2.83 13.06
N ALA A 355 -17.26 3.16 14.31
CA ALA A 355 -17.67 2.38 15.49
C ALA A 355 -19.14 1.97 15.35
N SER A 356 -19.42 0.69 15.63
CA SER A 356 -20.72 0.06 15.48
C SER A 356 -21.76 0.73 16.39
N GLY A 357 -22.42 1.75 15.86
CA GLY A 357 -23.75 2.18 16.26
C GLY A 357 -24.68 1.96 15.07
N GLY A 358 -25.35 0.81 15.04
CA GLY A 358 -26.39 0.49 14.05
C GLY A 358 -25.87 0.18 12.65
N VAL A 359 -26.24 -1.01 12.15
CA VAL A 359 -26.07 -1.41 10.75
C VAL A 359 -26.61 -0.32 9.83
N THR A 360 -25.72 0.36 9.10
CA THR A 360 -26.09 1.11 7.89
C THR A 360 -25.05 0.78 6.82
N PRO A 361 -25.39 0.01 5.77
CA PRO A 361 -24.45 -0.28 4.70
C PRO A 361 -24.22 0.97 3.87
N THR A 362 -22.96 1.35 3.70
CA THR A 362 -22.56 2.33 2.67
C THR A 362 -22.58 1.61 1.31
N PRO A 363 -23.05 2.23 0.21
CA PRO A 363 -23.32 1.51 -1.04
C PRO A 363 -22.02 1.03 -1.70
N GLN A 364 -21.83 -0.28 -1.78
CA GLN A 364 -20.80 -0.87 -2.64
C GLN A 364 -21.21 -0.71 -4.11
N SER A 365 -20.36 -0.07 -4.92
CA SER A 365 -20.37 -0.26 -6.37
C SER A 365 -19.77 -1.63 -6.67
N GLY A 366 -20.60 -2.65 -6.70
CA GLY A 366 -20.25 -4.02 -7.10
C GLY A 366 -21.48 -4.69 -7.68
N SER A 367 -21.29 -5.51 -8.70
CA SER A 367 -22.32 -6.31 -9.37
C SER A 367 -23.29 -7.00 -8.39
N PRO A 368 -24.53 -7.34 -8.81
CA PRO A 368 -25.65 -7.68 -7.93
C PRO A 368 -25.26 -8.76 -6.90
N GLY A 369 -24.92 -8.33 -5.69
CA GLY A 369 -24.65 -9.20 -4.56
C GLY A 369 -25.95 -9.75 -4.00
N THR A 370 -25.92 -11.01 -3.61
CA THR A 370 -27.06 -11.77 -3.09
C THR A 370 -27.74 -11.03 -1.92
N PRO A 371 -29.08 -10.89 -1.90
CA PRO A 371 -29.79 -10.14 -0.87
C PRO A 371 -29.53 -10.65 0.55
N SER A 372 -29.47 -9.70 1.49
CA SER A 372 -29.60 -9.93 2.93
C SER A 372 -30.67 -10.98 3.25
N THR A 373 -30.35 -11.92 4.15
CA THR A 373 -31.19 -13.06 4.52
C THR A 373 -32.34 -12.73 5.47
N ASP A 374 -32.52 -11.48 5.91
CA ASP A 374 -33.75 -11.08 6.62
C ASP A 374 -34.87 -10.82 5.60
N SER A 375 -35.48 -11.91 5.13
CA SER A 375 -36.61 -11.88 4.21
C SER A 375 -37.78 -11.03 4.70
N ASN A 376 -37.98 -10.94 6.02
CA ASN A 376 -39.05 -10.15 6.62
C ASN A 376 -38.77 -8.65 6.52
N PHE A 377 -37.53 -8.24 6.79
CA PHE A 377 -37.13 -6.84 6.62
C PHE A 377 -37.10 -6.44 5.14
N GLN A 378 -36.61 -7.30 4.26
CA GLN A 378 -36.59 -7.03 2.81
C GLN A 378 -38.02 -6.93 2.24
N ASP A 379 -38.95 -7.78 2.69
CA ASP A 379 -40.37 -7.71 2.30
C ASP A 379 -41.03 -6.42 2.79
N LEU A 380 -40.73 -5.97 4.02
CA LEU A 380 -41.16 -4.67 4.52
C LEU A 380 -40.69 -3.53 3.62
N VAL A 381 -39.39 -3.47 3.31
CA VAL A 381 -38.81 -2.39 2.48
C VAL A 381 -39.46 -2.37 1.10
N ASN A 382 -39.73 -3.55 0.51
CA ASN A 382 -40.43 -3.65 -0.77
C ASN A 382 -41.87 -3.13 -0.68
N LYS A 383 -42.62 -3.48 0.37
CA LYS A 383 -43.98 -2.97 0.63
C LYS A 383 -43.98 -1.46 0.85
N MET A 384 -43.03 -0.94 1.63
CA MET A 384 -42.86 0.50 1.84
C MET A 384 -42.59 1.21 0.51
N ARG A 385 -41.66 0.68 -0.30
CA ARG A 385 -41.35 1.26 -1.63
C ARG A 385 -42.58 1.26 -2.53
N ALA A 386 -43.37 0.18 -2.54
CA ALA A 386 -44.60 0.09 -3.33
C ALA A 386 -45.70 1.06 -2.84
N ALA A 387 -45.80 1.26 -1.53
CA ALA A 387 -46.78 2.15 -0.91
C ALA A 387 -46.38 3.64 -0.92
N ASP A 388 -45.14 3.96 -1.31
CA ASP A 388 -44.64 5.33 -1.42
C ASP A 388 -45.24 6.06 -2.64
N VAL A 389 -46.45 6.58 -2.44
CA VAL A 389 -47.17 7.41 -3.41
C VAL A 389 -46.56 8.80 -3.56
N ASP A 390 -45.78 9.24 -2.57
CA ASP A 390 -45.13 10.54 -2.53
C ASP A 390 -43.79 10.55 -3.29
N ARG A 391 -43.23 9.40 -3.68
CA ARG A 391 -42.01 9.35 -4.49
C ARG A 391 -42.12 10.10 -5.82
N ALA A 392 -41.02 10.74 -6.21
CA ALA A 392 -40.83 11.25 -7.55
C ALA A 392 -40.82 10.10 -8.57
N GLN A 393 -41.50 10.28 -9.70
CA GLN A 393 -41.42 9.38 -10.83
C GLN A 393 -40.19 9.70 -11.69
N PRO A 394 -39.74 8.79 -12.57
CA PRO A 394 -38.60 9.04 -13.45
C PRO A 394 -38.72 10.31 -14.31
N SER A 395 -39.95 10.73 -14.63
CA SER A 395 -40.23 11.97 -15.37
C SER A 395 -40.18 13.24 -14.50
N ASP A 396 -40.25 13.11 -13.18
CA ASP A 396 -40.32 14.25 -12.27
C ASP A 396 -38.93 14.81 -11.93
N ILE A 397 -37.84 14.08 -12.19
CA ILE A 397 -36.47 14.53 -11.87
C ILE A 397 -35.53 14.17 -13.03
N THR A 398 -34.76 15.14 -13.50
CA THR A 398 -33.62 14.90 -14.40
C THR A 398 -32.32 15.13 -13.66
N ILE A 399 -31.45 14.12 -13.68
CA ILE A 399 -30.12 14.20 -13.06
C ILE A 399 -29.05 14.37 -14.14
N ASN A 400 -28.25 15.42 -14.01
CA ASN A 400 -27.01 15.58 -14.76
C ASN A 400 -25.85 15.05 -13.92
N TRP A 401 -25.48 13.80 -14.17
CA TRP A 401 -24.39 13.12 -13.47
C TRP A 401 -23.01 13.75 -13.70
N GLY A 402 -22.89 14.67 -14.67
CA GLY A 402 -21.62 15.32 -15.00
C GLY A 402 -20.55 14.34 -15.47
N THR A 403 -19.30 14.79 -15.38
CA THR A 403 -18.12 13.98 -15.73
C THR A 403 -17.65 13.17 -14.53
N LYS A 404 -17.36 11.88 -14.78
CA LYS A 404 -16.77 10.97 -13.79
C LYS A 404 -15.54 11.62 -13.15
N LEU A 405 -15.52 11.71 -11.82
CA LEU A 405 -14.37 12.22 -11.09
C LEU A 405 -13.17 11.31 -11.34
N MET A 406 -12.07 11.88 -11.82
CA MET A 406 -10.80 11.16 -11.94
C MET A 406 -10.09 11.18 -10.58
N LYS A 407 -9.53 10.03 -10.17
CA LYS A 407 -8.59 9.99 -9.04
C LYS A 407 -7.41 10.88 -9.43
N GLU A 408 -7.03 11.80 -8.53
CA GLU A 408 -6.00 12.85 -8.69
C GLU A 408 -6.50 14.21 -9.20
N GLY A 409 -6.87 15.08 -8.25
CA GLY A 409 -6.49 16.51 -8.20
C GLY A 409 -6.86 17.46 -9.35
N LYS A 410 -7.42 16.99 -10.46
CA LYS A 410 -7.91 17.85 -11.54
C LYS A 410 -9.38 18.12 -11.30
N ALA A 411 -9.71 19.38 -11.05
CA ALA A 411 -11.08 19.85 -10.93
C ALA A 411 -11.89 19.41 -12.17
N SER A 412 -12.73 18.39 -11.99
CA SER A 412 -13.77 18.02 -12.94
C SER A 412 -14.79 19.15 -12.93
N LYS A 413 -14.76 20.02 -13.96
CA LYS A 413 -15.81 21.03 -14.14
C LYS A 413 -17.06 20.31 -14.65
N SER A 414 -17.96 19.92 -13.74
CA SER A 414 -19.33 19.61 -14.15
C SER A 414 -19.91 20.84 -14.86
N SER A 415 -20.48 20.65 -16.04
CA SER A 415 -21.00 21.74 -16.87
C SER A 415 -22.34 22.30 -16.37
N GLY A 416 -22.90 21.76 -15.27
CA GLY A 416 -24.17 22.20 -14.71
C GLY A 416 -24.51 21.58 -13.35
N PRO A 417 -25.65 21.97 -12.76
CA PRO A 417 -26.14 21.44 -11.49
C PRO A 417 -26.52 19.96 -11.61
N LEU A 418 -26.34 19.20 -10.52
CA LEU A 418 -26.66 17.77 -10.46
C LEU A 418 -28.15 17.50 -10.73
N ILE A 419 -29.03 18.27 -10.11
CA ILE A 419 -30.46 18.25 -10.41
C ILE A 419 -30.68 19.26 -11.54
N ALA A 420 -30.77 18.75 -12.77
CA ALA A 420 -30.96 19.58 -13.96
C ALA A 420 -32.41 20.04 -14.10
N TYR A 421 -33.35 19.25 -13.60
CA TYR A 421 -34.77 19.57 -13.57
C TYR A 421 -35.48 18.83 -12.45
N VAL A 422 -36.49 19.47 -11.86
CA VAL A 422 -37.46 18.85 -10.96
C VAL A 422 -38.86 19.38 -11.27
N ASN A 423 -39.85 18.48 -11.31
CA ASN A 423 -41.26 18.86 -11.36
C ASN A 423 -41.70 19.36 -9.99
N GLU A 424 -41.72 20.68 -9.80
CA GLU A 424 -42.04 21.31 -8.51
C GLU A 424 -43.50 21.10 -8.06
N GLN A 425 -44.38 20.54 -8.91
CA GLN A 425 -45.71 20.08 -8.46
C GLN A 425 -45.60 19.01 -7.36
N LEU A 426 -44.51 18.25 -7.32
CA LEU A 426 -44.21 17.33 -6.21
C LEU A 426 -44.18 18.03 -4.85
N PHE A 427 -43.71 19.28 -4.81
CA PHE A 427 -43.56 20.05 -3.58
C PHE A 427 -44.89 20.48 -2.97
N GLN A 428 -45.99 20.35 -3.71
CA GLN A 428 -47.34 20.58 -3.21
C GLN A 428 -47.91 19.35 -2.47
N ARG A 429 -47.29 18.18 -2.61
CA ARG A 429 -47.69 17.01 -1.81
C ARG A 429 -47.47 17.32 -0.32
N PRO A 430 -48.41 16.93 0.57
CA PRO A 430 -48.38 17.37 1.96
C PRO A 430 -47.02 17.15 2.65
N VAL A 431 -46.41 15.98 2.49
CA VAL A 431 -45.13 15.64 3.14
C VAL A 431 -43.99 16.55 2.67
N TYR A 432 -43.86 16.80 1.36
CA TYR A 432 -42.84 17.71 0.83
C TYR A 432 -43.12 19.15 1.21
N SER A 433 -44.37 19.60 1.14
CA SER A 433 -44.73 20.97 1.48
C SER A 433 -44.38 21.32 2.92
N LYS A 434 -44.69 20.41 3.87
CA LYS A 434 -44.31 20.58 5.28
C LYS A 434 -42.80 20.52 5.51
N LEU A 435 -42.10 19.63 4.81
CA LEU A 435 -40.64 19.52 4.90
C LEU A 435 -39.93 20.77 4.36
N ILE A 436 -40.37 21.27 3.20
CA ILE A 436 -39.83 22.50 2.59
C ILE A 436 -40.12 23.70 3.48
N THR A 437 -41.26 23.73 4.17
CA THR A 437 -41.55 24.76 5.17
C THR A 437 -40.50 24.75 6.29
N ILE A 438 -40.11 23.59 6.81
CA ILE A 438 -39.03 23.47 7.81
C ILE A 438 -37.72 24.07 7.28
N TYR A 439 -37.36 23.78 6.02
CA TYR A 439 -36.14 24.32 5.39
C TYR A 439 -36.21 25.84 5.23
N ASN A 440 -37.33 26.36 4.72
CA ASN A 440 -37.50 27.80 4.48
C ASN A 440 -37.55 28.61 5.78
N GLN A 441 -38.02 28.02 6.88
CA GLN A 441 -38.02 28.66 8.19
C GLN A 441 -36.67 28.58 8.90
N SER A 442 -35.65 27.94 8.29
CA SER A 442 -34.30 27.81 8.85
C SER A 442 -34.31 27.34 10.31
N LEU A 443 -35.15 26.35 10.63
CA LEU A 443 -35.38 25.90 12.01
C LEU A 443 -34.14 25.27 12.67
N PHE A 444 -33.14 24.92 11.87
CA PHE A 444 -31.91 24.27 12.28
C PHE A 444 -30.71 25.13 11.88
N VAL A 445 -29.71 25.17 12.76
CA VAL A 445 -28.45 25.85 12.54
C VAL A 445 -27.49 24.86 11.87
N PRO A 446 -27.06 25.09 10.62
CA PRO A 446 -26.16 24.14 9.94
C PRO A 446 -24.80 23.99 10.62
N ASN A 447 -24.36 24.99 11.39
CA ASN A 447 -23.12 24.95 12.14
C ASN A 447 -23.28 24.10 13.41
N VAL A 448 -22.70 22.90 13.38
CA VAL A 448 -22.74 21.93 14.49
C VAL A 448 -22.06 22.40 15.78
N CYS A 449 -21.27 23.46 15.73
CA CYS A 449 -20.63 24.06 16.91
C CYS A 449 -21.47 25.19 17.54
N THR A 450 -22.62 25.52 16.96
CA THR A 450 -23.56 26.49 17.53
C THR A 450 -24.69 25.73 18.20
N ALA A 451 -24.99 26.06 19.45
CA ALA A 451 -26.09 25.43 20.18
C ALA A 451 -27.41 25.64 19.42
N GLU A 452 -28.15 24.55 19.22
CA GLU A 452 -29.45 24.58 18.56
C GLU A 452 -30.49 25.31 19.40
N MET A 453 -31.43 25.98 18.73
CA MET A 453 -32.59 26.53 19.42
C MET A 453 -33.41 25.39 20.02
N ALA A 454 -33.79 25.53 21.30
CA ALA A 454 -34.66 24.57 21.97
C ALA A 454 -35.95 24.35 21.17
N VAL A 455 -36.42 23.10 21.11
CA VAL A 455 -37.64 22.71 20.38
C VAL A 455 -38.88 23.17 21.14
N THR A 456 -39.15 24.47 21.05
CA THR A 456 -40.26 25.15 21.72
C THR A 456 -40.93 26.14 20.76
N GLY A 457 -42.11 26.65 21.14
CA GLY A 457 -42.84 27.68 20.37
C GLY A 457 -43.03 27.31 18.89
N PHE A 458 -42.66 28.23 17.99
CA PHE A 458 -42.82 28.07 16.54
C PHE A 458 -42.03 26.88 15.98
N LYS A 459 -40.81 26.63 16.47
CA LYS A 459 -39.97 25.49 16.02
C LYS A 459 -40.67 24.17 16.30
N LYS A 460 -41.24 24.02 17.50
CA LYS A 460 -42.04 22.84 17.86
C LYS A 460 -43.28 22.72 16.96
N ALA A 461 -44.01 23.80 16.72
CA ALA A 461 -45.23 23.76 15.90
C ALA A 461 -44.99 23.25 14.47
N TYR A 462 -43.93 23.73 13.80
CA TYR A 462 -43.57 23.25 12.46
C TYR A 462 -43.12 21.78 12.44
N LEU A 463 -42.34 21.37 13.45
CA LEU A 463 -41.89 19.98 13.56
C LEU A 463 -43.06 19.03 13.85
N ASP A 464 -43.97 19.41 14.76
CA ASP A 464 -45.17 18.63 15.05
C ASP A 464 -46.06 18.48 13.82
N ASP A 465 -46.26 19.54 13.03
CA ASP A 465 -47.09 19.53 11.82
C ASP A 465 -46.48 18.65 10.72
N TYR A 466 -45.16 18.72 10.53
CA TYR A 466 -44.45 17.80 9.64
C TYR A 466 -44.54 16.35 10.12
N LEU A 467 -44.25 16.09 11.41
CA LEU A 467 -44.30 14.74 11.96
C LEU A 467 -45.70 14.15 11.84
N LYS A 468 -46.75 14.91 12.18
CA LYS A 468 -48.14 14.48 12.00
C LYS A 468 -48.46 14.11 10.55
N THR A 469 -47.95 14.90 9.60
CA THR A 469 -48.15 14.65 8.17
C THR A 469 -47.40 13.40 7.71
N LEU A 470 -46.13 13.25 8.12
CA LEU A 470 -45.28 12.10 7.82
C LEU A 470 -45.84 10.80 8.41
N THR A 471 -46.30 10.84 9.67
CA THR A 471 -46.82 9.66 10.38
C THR A 471 -48.10 9.14 9.76
N ASN A 472 -48.86 9.97 9.05
CA ASN A 472 -50.08 9.55 8.36
C ASN A 472 -49.82 8.86 7.01
N THR A 473 -48.57 8.79 6.55
CA THR A 473 -48.24 8.12 5.28
C THR A 473 -48.30 6.60 5.42
N SER A 474 -48.72 5.91 4.36
CA SER A 474 -48.70 4.43 4.32
C SER A 474 -47.30 3.87 4.57
N VAL A 475 -46.26 4.56 4.09
CA VAL A 475 -44.86 4.19 4.30
C VAL A 475 -44.51 4.17 5.79
N PHE A 476 -44.87 5.24 6.52
CA PHE A 476 -44.60 5.31 7.96
C PHE A 476 -45.41 4.28 8.73
N GLN A 477 -46.69 4.09 8.39
CA GLN A 477 -47.55 3.11 9.06
C GLN A 477 -47.03 1.67 8.89
N LEU A 478 -46.51 1.32 7.71
CA LEU A 478 -45.85 0.03 7.48
C LEU A 478 -44.61 -0.15 8.37
N ALA A 479 -43.75 0.86 8.45
CA ALA A 479 -42.56 0.83 9.30
C ALA A 479 -42.94 0.74 10.80
N TYR A 480 -43.90 1.54 11.24
CA TYR A 480 -44.40 1.54 12.62
C TYR A 480 -44.97 0.17 13.01
N ASN A 481 -45.83 -0.42 12.18
CA ASN A 481 -46.41 -1.74 12.44
C ASN A 481 -45.35 -2.83 12.51
N TYR A 482 -44.32 -2.76 11.66
CA TYR A 482 -43.19 -3.69 11.75
C TYR A 482 -42.45 -3.53 13.08
N LEU A 483 -42.13 -2.30 13.49
CA LEU A 483 -41.43 -2.05 14.74
C LEU A 483 -42.24 -2.48 15.97
N VAL A 484 -43.56 -2.30 15.96
CA VAL A 484 -44.45 -2.78 17.04
C VAL A 484 -44.55 -4.31 17.07
N SER A 485 -44.36 -4.97 15.93
CA SER A 485 -44.41 -6.44 15.83
C SER A 485 -43.11 -7.15 16.26
N LYS A 486 -42.05 -6.39 16.55
CA LYS A 486 -40.75 -6.86 17.03
C LYS A 486 -40.61 -6.54 18.51
#